data_AF-A0ABD1MLB8-F1
#
_entry.id   AF-A0ABD1MLB8-F1
#
_cell.length_a   1.000
_cell.length_b   1.000
_cell.length_c   1.000
_cell.angle_alpha   90.00
_cell.angle_beta   90.00
_cell.angle_gamma   90.00
#
_symmetry.space_group_name_H-M   'P 1'
#
loop_
_entity.id
_entity.type
_entity.pdbx_description
1 polymer ?
#
loop_
_entity_poly.entity_id
_entity_poly.type
_entity_poly.pdbx_seq_one_letter_code
_entity_poly.pdbx_strand_id
1 'polypeptide(L)' 'MLADSVIRFNDPEWFFFTPLDFKYSNSKRFNRTTECGFWKPTGKDRDIRTCDTNIVIGTKKTLVYYKGRVSHGV' A
#
# COMPACT_ATOMS: atom_id res chain seq x y z
N MET A 1 -13.72 -7.43 -2.56
CA MET A 1 -13.92 -7.40 -1.10
C MET A 1 -14.15 -5.96 -0.69
N LEU A 2 -15.38 -5.60 -0.31
CA LEU A 2 -15.62 -4.37 0.43
C LEU A 2 -15.48 -4.76 1.90
N ALA A 3 -14.47 -4.20 2.56
CA ALA A 3 -14.31 -4.36 4.00
C ALA A 3 -15.23 -3.34 4.66
N ASP A 4 -16.34 -3.81 5.22
CA ASP A 4 -17.23 -2.96 6.03
C ASP A 4 -16.61 -2.76 7.41
N SER A 5 -16.40 -1.51 7.80
CA SER A 5 -15.93 -1.18 9.14
C SER A 5 -17.09 -1.24 10.14
N VAL A 6 -16.88 -1.97 11.24
CA VAL A 6 -17.85 -2.06 12.36
C VAL A 6 -18.11 -0.69 12.99
N ILE A 7 -17.15 0.23 12.88
CA ILE A 7 -17.26 1.61 13.36
C ILE A 7 -17.73 2.49 12.21
N ARG A 8 -18.81 3.25 12.45
CA ARG A 8 -19.28 4.29 11.54
C ARG A 8 -18.29 5.45 11.55
N PHE A 9 -17.40 5.47 10.56
CA PHE A 9 -16.43 6.54 10.36
C PHE A 9 -17.00 7.54 9.34
N ASN A 10 -16.98 8.83 9.69
CA ASN A 10 -17.39 9.92 8.80
C ASN A 10 -16.19 10.60 8.11
N ASP A 11 -14.97 10.10 8.37
CA ASP A 11 -13.75 10.63 7.77
C ASP A 11 -13.51 9.99 6.39
N PRO A 12 -12.91 10.73 5.44
CA PRO A 12 -12.64 10.24 4.08
C PRO A 12 -11.43 9.28 4.01
N GLU A 13 -10.87 8.87 5.14
CA GLU A 13 -9.66 8.05 5.23
C GLU A 13 -9.92 6.74 5.98
N TRP A 14 -9.35 5.64 5.48
CA TRP A 14 -9.45 4.32 6.09
C TRP A 14 -8.06 3.71 6.29
N PHE A 15 -7.87 3.06 7.44
CA PHE A 15 -6.63 2.40 7.81
C PHE A 15 -6.86 0.90 7.95
N PHE A 16 -5.92 0.10 7.43
CA PHE A 16 -6.00 -1.36 7.44
C PHE A 16 -4.64 -1.95 7.79
N PHE A 17 -4.65 -3.05 8.54
CA PHE A 17 -3.51 -3.94 8.65
C PHE A 17 -3.68 -5.08 7.66
N THR A 18 -2.62 -5.38 6.90
CA THR A 18 -2.63 -6.47 5.93
C THR A 18 -1.44 -7.40 6.19
N PRO A 19 -1.60 -8.72 6.03
CA PRO A 19 -0.47 -9.63 5.98
C PRO A 19 0.52 -9.22 4.90
N LEU A 20 1.80 -9.52 5.11
CA LEU A 20 2.84 -9.24 4.13
C LEU A 20 2.76 -10.26 2.99
N ASP A 21 2.18 -9.87 1.86
CA ASP A 21 2.18 -10.66 0.63
C ASP A 21 3.35 -10.23 -0.28
N PHE A 22 4.35 -11.09 -0.44
CA PHE A 22 5.52 -10.83 -1.28
C PHE A 22 5.33 -11.41 -2.68
N LYS A 23 5.72 -10.63 -3.70
CA LYS A 23 5.63 -11.05 -5.11
C LYS A 23 6.42 -12.32 -5.42
N TYR A 24 7.50 -12.56 -4.67
CA TYR A 24 8.34 -13.75 -4.75
C TYR A 24 8.78 -14.16 -3.35
N SER A 25 8.99 -15.46 -3.11
CA SER A 25 9.34 -16.02 -1.79
C SER A 25 10.56 -15.35 -1.13
N ASN A 26 11.52 -14.87 -1.93
CA ASN A 26 12.74 -14.22 -1.45
C ASN A 26 12.81 -12.70 -1.74
N SER A 27 11.70 -12.07 -2.14
CA SER A 27 11.71 -10.66 -2.52
C SER A 27 11.17 -9.76 -1.43
N LYS A 28 11.81 -8.62 -1.21
CA LYS A 28 11.26 -7.51 -0.41
C LYS A 28 10.13 -6.74 -1.13
N ARG A 29 9.73 -7.19 -2.33
CA ARG A 29 8.71 -6.54 -3.14
C ARG A 29 7.34 -7.10 -2.82
N PHE A 30 6.49 -6.26 -2.27
CA PHE A 30 5.09 -6.60 -2.03
C PHE A 30 4.32 -6.83 -3.33
N ASN A 31 3.42 -7.81 -3.31
CA ASN A 31 2.39 -7.94 -4.32
C ASN A 31 1.46 -6.73 -4.25
N ARG A 32 1.19 -6.15 -5.40
CA ARG A 32 0.41 -4.91 -5.56
C ARG A 32 -0.66 -5.06 -6.61
N THR A 33 -0.90 -6.28 -7.06
CA THR A 33 -1.94 -6.61 -8.02
C THR A 33 -3.17 -7.09 -7.26
N THR A 34 -4.32 -6.59 -7.67
CA THR A 34 -5.64 -7.06 -7.25
C THR A 34 -6.32 -7.73 -8.44
N GLU A 35 -7.43 -8.42 -8.21
CA GLU A 35 -8.19 -9.05 -9.30
C GLU A 35 -8.58 -8.06 -10.41
N CYS A 36 -8.93 -6.82 -10.05
CA CYS A 36 -9.49 -5.82 -10.95
C CYS A 36 -8.54 -4.66 -11.31
N GLY A 37 -7.29 -4.68 -10.85
CA GLY A 37 -6.38 -3.54 -10.98
C GLY A 37 -5.06 -3.70 -10.24
N PHE A 38 -4.27 -2.64 -10.16
CA PHE A 38 -2.95 -2.67 -9.53
C PHE A 38 -2.57 -1.34 -8.87
N TRP A 39 -1.71 -1.43 -7.85
CA TRP A 39 -1.16 -0.28 -7.14
C TRP A 39 0.23 0.07 -7.66
N LYS A 40 0.40 1.29 -8.16
CA LYS A 40 1.69 1.82 -8.63
C LYS A 40 2.29 2.76 -7.58
N PRO A 41 3.57 2.62 -7.21
CA PRO A 41 4.22 3.60 -6.35
C PRO A 41 4.25 4.97 -7.02
N THR A 42 4.00 6.03 -6.25
CA THR A 42 4.12 7.42 -6.69
C THR A 42 4.89 8.24 -5.66
N GLY A 43 5.62 9.24 -6.13
CA GLY A 43 6.44 10.10 -5.27
C GLY A 43 7.65 9.39 -4.65
N LYS A 44 8.36 10.14 -3.80
CA LYS A 44 9.51 9.66 -3.04
C LYS A 44 9.05 9.03 -1.73
N ASP A 45 9.64 7.89 -1.39
CA ASP A 45 9.46 7.24 -0.09
C ASP A 45 9.90 8.17 1.05
N ARG A 46 9.20 8.09 2.18
CA ARG A 46 9.48 8.92 3.36
C ARG A 46 9.84 8.03 4.55
N ASP A 47 10.88 8.41 5.27
CA ASP A 47 11.20 7.79 6.56
C ASP A 47 10.16 8.21 7.61
N ILE A 48 9.70 7.25 8.40
CA ILE A 48 8.95 7.51 9.63
C ILE A 48 9.96 7.47 10.76
N ARG A 49 10.05 8.57 11.52
CA ARG A 49 11.06 8.77 12.57
C ARG A 49 10.39 8.98 13.92
N THR A 50 11.04 8.52 14.98
CA THR A 50 10.64 8.82 16.35
C THR A 50 10.82 10.31 16.64
N CYS A 51 9.89 10.89 17.41
CA CYS A 51 9.93 12.33 17.71
C CYS A 51 11.08 12.72 18.65
N ASP A 52 11.45 11.82 19.57
CA ASP A 52 12.41 12.05 20.64
C ASP A 52 13.87 11.82 20.21
N THR A 53 14.12 10.72 19.49
CA THR A 53 15.46 10.23 19.16
C THR A 53 15.80 10.36 17.68
N ASN A 54 14.83 10.76 16.84
CA ASN A 54 14.98 10.92 15.40
C ASN A 54 15.44 9.63 14.66
N ILE A 55 15.17 8.47 15.25
CA ILE A 55 15.52 7.14 14.73
C ILE A 55 14.45 6.70 13.73
N VAL A 56 14.87 6.11 12.61
CA VAL A 56 13.96 5.57 11.59
C VAL A 56 13.32 4.27 12.08
N ILE A 57 11.99 4.27 12.17
CA ILE A 57 11.19 3.11 12.62
C ILE A 57 10.38 2.47 11.50
N GLY A 58 10.34 3.10 10.33
CA GLY A 58 9.64 2.55 9.18
C GLY A 58 9.72 3.44 7.95
N THR A 59 9.10 2.98 6.87
CA THR A 59 9.04 3.72 5.60
C THR A 59 7.59 3.87 5.16
N LYS A 60 7.16 5.10 4.90
CA LYS A 60 5.88 5.42 4.27
C LYS A 60 6.06 5.46 2.76
N LYS A 61 5.35 4.59 2.06
CA LYS A 61 5.27 4.56 0.59
C LYS A 61 3.90 5.04 0.16
N THR A 62 3.83 5.90 -0.87
CA THR A 62 2.57 6.36 -1.44
C THR A 62 2.30 5.60 -2.73
N LEU A 63 1.06 5.17 -2.94
CA LEU A 63 0.66 4.39 -4.11
C LEU A 63 -0.62 4.97 -4.71
N VAL A 64 -0.76 4.85 -6.01
CA VAL A 64 -1.97 5.18 -6.76
C VAL A 64 -2.54 3.88 -7.32
N TYR A 65 -3.84 3.68 -7.15
CA TYR A 65 -4.56 2.56 -7.73
C TYR A 65 -4.96 2.85 -9.17
N TYR A 66 -4.75 1.88 -10.04
CA TYR A 66 -5.23 1.89 -11.42
C TYR A 66 -6.17 0.70 -11.63
N LYS A 67 -7.38 0.99 -12.10
CA LYS A 67 -8.36 -0.04 -12.49
C LYS A 67 -8.01 -0.62 -13.86
N GLY A 68 -8.21 -1.92 -14.04
CA GLY A 68 -7.94 -2.64 -15.28
C GLY A 68 -6.58 -3.35 -15.27
N ARG A 69 -6.34 -4.15 -16.32
CA ARG A 69 -5.05 -4.80 -16.55
C ARG A 69 -4.19 -3.89 -17.41
N VAL A 70 -2.89 -3.84 -17.13
CA VAL A 70 -1.93 -3.23 -18.05
C VAL A 70 -2.11 -3.94 -19.38
N SER A 71 -2.54 -3.22 -20.41
CA SER A 71 -2.60 -3.75 -21.77
C SER A 71 -1.20 -4.24 -22.11
N HIS A 72 -1.09 -5.52 -22.48
CA HIS A 72 0.14 -6.02 -23.06
C HIS A 72 0.43 -5.11 -24.26
N GLY A 73 1.57 -4.42 -24.23
CA GLY A 73 2.02 -3.66 -25.39
C GLY A 73 2.06 -4.61 -26.58
N VAL A 74 1.51 -4.16 -27.70
CA VAL A 74 1.72 -4.82 -29.00
C VAL A 74 3.20 -4.74 -29.35
#